data_AF-A0A962J365-F1
#
_entry.id   AF-A0A962J365-F1
#
_cell.length_a   1.000
_cell.length_b   1.000
_cell.length_c   1.000
_cell.angle_alpha   90.00
_cell.angle_beta   90.00
_cell.angle_gamma   90.00
#
_symmetry.space_group_name_H-M   'P 1'
#
loop_
_entity.id
_entity.type
_entity.pdbx_description
1 polymer ?
#
loop_
_entity_poly.entity_id
_entity_poly.type
_entity_poly.pdbx_seq_one_letter_code
_entity_poly.pdbx_strand_id
1 'polypeptide(L)'
;MDQFQDIRPYHDEEVRPVIDRLLANPEFISSLAGFGAPRLSRWLPGLARWLTRRKLGAQLAGVNDVKRMQSVIALYMDQMIEKTTSQLTHSGIEHLSKEKAYLFLCNHRDIAMDPAFVNYMLYHAGFDTVYIAIGDNLLKRPFVTDLMRLNKSFIVKRSLKGRDLLKSSMQLSEYMHYLVENHHNVWIAQREGRAKDGVDCTETAILKMLSMARRGDGFAAALNALHIVPVSVSYEFDPCDALKADELYQKATHGRYQKDERSDIHSIVTGMVGFKGHVHVAFGEQLVLESDDADEAVSRVDRQVVDNYRLQDTNYLAVHLLRETEPESVPEAAMSLLPALADIPLTTRDTFEARLQAVDANIRPFILRMYANPVLSRVQNL
;
A
#
# COMPACT_ATOMS: atom_id res chain seq x y z
N MET A 1 -30.74 -6.12 10.24
CA MET A 1 -29.53 -5.45 10.74
C MET A 1 -28.40 -5.87 9.83
N ASP A 2 -27.60 -4.92 9.37
CA ASP A 2 -26.50 -5.15 8.45
C ASP A 2 -25.31 -5.78 9.20
N GLN A 3 -24.99 -7.04 8.87
CA GLN A 3 -23.97 -7.87 9.54
C GLN A 3 -22.58 -7.24 9.51
N PHE A 4 -22.29 -6.39 8.52
CA PHE A 4 -20.95 -5.84 8.29
C PHE A 4 -20.84 -4.35 8.60
N GLN A 5 -21.90 -3.72 9.13
CA GLN A 5 -21.99 -2.28 9.37
C GLN A 5 -20.77 -1.68 10.09
N ASP A 6 -20.20 -2.44 11.04
CA ASP A 6 -19.03 -2.05 11.84
C ASP A 6 -17.73 -1.92 11.05
N ILE A 7 -17.61 -2.64 9.93
CA ILE A 7 -16.37 -2.72 9.15
C ILE A 7 -16.50 -2.19 7.73
N ARG A 8 -17.69 -2.26 7.12
CA ARG A 8 -17.85 -1.95 5.69
C ARG A 8 -17.70 -0.46 5.36
N PRO A 9 -17.47 -0.12 4.07
CA PRO A 9 -17.54 1.27 3.60
C PRO A 9 -18.97 1.82 3.68
N TYR A 10 -19.11 3.13 3.43
CA TYR A 10 -20.41 3.77 3.36
C TYR A 10 -21.21 3.34 2.12
N HIS A 11 -22.51 3.19 2.27
CA HIS A 11 -23.45 3.09 1.16
C HIS A 11 -23.73 4.47 0.56
N ASP A 12 -24.25 4.50 -0.67
CA ASP A 12 -24.50 5.76 -1.40
C ASP A 12 -25.37 6.74 -0.61
N GLU A 13 -26.40 6.26 0.07
CA GLU A 13 -27.28 7.07 0.94
C GLU A 13 -26.58 7.72 2.14
N GLU A 14 -25.45 7.16 2.58
CA GLU A 14 -24.64 7.66 3.69
C GLU A 14 -23.60 8.70 3.22
N VAL A 15 -23.27 8.75 1.92
CA VAL A 15 -22.18 9.58 1.37
C VAL A 15 -22.41 11.07 1.62
N ARG A 16 -23.59 11.60 1.26
CA ARG A 16 -23.89 13.04 1.39
C ARG A 16 -23.84 13.52 2.84
N PRO A 17 -24.50 12.85 3.81
CA PRO A 17 -24.38 13.22 5.23
C PRO A 17 -22.95 13.21 5.76
N VAL A 18 -22.12 12.26 5.33
CA VAL A 18 -20.70 12.17 5.74
C VAL A 18 -19.90 13.35 5.15
N ILE A 19 -20.09 13.68 3.88
CA ILE A 19 -19.44 14.83 3.24
C ILE A 19 -19.80 16.14 3.95
N ASP A 20 -21.07 16.35 4.31
CA ASP A 20 -21.51 17.54 5.04
C ASP A 20 -20.85 17.66 6.41
N ARG A 21 -20.73 16.53 7.13
CA ARG A 21 -20.00 16.46 8.40
C ARG A 21 -18.52 16.79 8.22
N LEU A 22 -17.88 16.27 7.18
CA LEU A 22 -16.47 16.56 6.86
C LEU A 22 -16.26 18.04 6.55
N LEU A 23 -17.11 18.65 5.71
CA LEU A 23 -17.03 20.08 5.38
C LEU A 23 -17.28 20.98 6.59
N ALA A 24 -18.05 20.52 7.58
CA ALA A 24 -18.27 21.20 8.84
C ALA A 24 -17.09 21.05 9.83
N ASN A 25 -16.24 20.04 9.68
CA ASN A 25 -15.16 19.73 10.61
C ASN A 25 -13.98 20.71 10.48
N PRO A 26 -13.70 21.55 11.51
CA PRO A 26 -12.62 22.54 11.45
C PRO A 26 -11.22 21.93 11.35
N GLU A 27 -11.00 20.78 11.98
CA GLU A 27 -9.72 20.08 12.00
C GLU A 27 -9.39 19.50 10.62
N PHE A 28 -10.38 18.91 9.96
CA PHE A 28 -10.26 18.43 8.59
C PHE A 28 -9.91 19.57 7.62
N ILE A 29 -10.70 20.66 7.65
CA ILE A 29 -10.45 21.82 6.79
C ILE A 29 -9.08 22.45 7.07
N SER A 30 -8.67 22.55 8.33
CA SER A 30 -7.34 23.06 8.70
C SER A 30 -6.22 22.17 8.17
N SER A 31 -6.39 20.85 8.22
CA SER A 31 -5.39 19.90 7.71
C SER A 31 -5.23 20.03 6.20
N LEU A 32 -6.35 20.10 5.45
CA LEU A 32 -6.32 20.30 3.99
C LEU A 32 -5.77 21.67 3.59
N ALA A 33 -6.09 22.73 4.34
CA ALA A 33 -5.55 24.07 4.10
C ALA A 33 -4.04 24.10 4.32
N GLY A 34 -3.55 23.44 5.38
CA GLY A 34 -2.11 23.31 5.66
C GLY A 34 -1.36 22.61 4.54
N PHE A 35 -1.97 21.56 3.97
CA PHE A 35 -1.40 20.80 2.87
C PHE A 35 -1.44 21.56 1.53
N GLY A 36 -2.60 22.10 1.15
CA GLY A 36 -2.79 22.73 -0.17
C GLY A 36 -2.20 24.14 -0.30
N ALA A 37 -2.04 24.87 0.81
CA ALA A 37 -1.51 26.23 0.82
C ALA A 37 -0.70 26.53 2.10
N PRO A 38 0.45 25.88 2.32
CA PRO A 38 1.21 25.93 3.58
C PRO A 38 1.63 27.35 3.96
N ARG A 39 2.06 28.16 2.99
CA ARG A 39 2.41 29.57 3.23
C ARG A 39 1.19 30.37 3.71
N LEU A 40 0.05 30.25 3.02
CA LEU A 40 -1.16 30.97 3.38
C LEU A 40 -1.72 30.52 4.73
N SER A 41 -1.68 29.22 5.02
CA SER A 41 -2.10 28.67 6.31
C SER A 41 -1.24 29.15 7.47
N ARG A 42 0.05 29.44 7.23
CA ARG A 42 0.95 30.00 8.24
C ARG A 42 0.67 31.48 8.53
N TRP A 43 0.42 32.28 7.50
CA TRP A 43 0.27 33.74 7.63
C TRP A 43 -1.18 34.19 7.84
N LEU A 44 -2.16 33.52 7.23
CA LEU A 44 -3.59 33.86 7.24
C LEU A 44 -4.46 32.60 7.40
N PRO A 45 -4.40 31.90 8.55
CA PRO A 45 -5.10 30.62 8.75
C PRO A 45 -6.62 30.71 8.64
N GLY A 46 -7.23 31.85 8.98
CA GLY A 46 -8.67 32.07 8.81
C GLY A 46 -9.08 32.07 7.33
N LEU A 47 -8.35 32.83 6.51
CA LEU A 47 -8.60 32.94 5.07
C LEU A 47 -8.30 31.61 4.36
N ALA A 48 -7.20 30.94 4.72
CA ALA A 48 -6.84 29.64 4.16
C ALA A 48 -7.95 28.59 4.38
N ARG A 49 -8.49 28.52 5.61
CA ARG A 49 -9.62 27.63 5.93
C ARG A 49 -10.88 28.00 5.17
N TRP A 50 -11.21 29.29 5.08
CA TRP A 50 -12.38 29.76 4.35
C TRP A 50 -12.31 29.40 2.85
N LEU A 51 -11.18 29.68 2.21
CA LEU A 51 -10.95 29.33 0.80
C LEU A 51 -11.01 27.82 0.57
N THR A 52 -10.37 27.04 1.44
CA THR A 52 -10.35 25.57 1.35
C THR A 52 -11.76 25.00 1.48
N ARG A 53 -12.55 25.46 2.47
CA ARG A 53 -13.94 25.05 2.64
C ARG A 53 -14.80 25.40 1.43
N ARG A 54 -14.67 26.62 0.90
CA ARG A 54 -15.45 27.07 -0.26
C ARG A 54 -15.09 26.27 -1.52
N LYS A 55 -13.80 26.02 -1.76
CA LYS A 55 -13.32 25.20 -2.89
C LYS A 55 -13.81 23.76 -2.79
N LEU A 56 -13.63 23.12 -1.63
CA LEU A 56 -14.10 21.75 -1.41
C LEU A 56 -15.63 21.65 -1.48
N GLY A 57 -16.35 22.61 -0.89
CA GLY A 57 -17.80 22.67 -0.95
C GLY A 57 -18.31 22.75 -2.38
N ALA A 58 -17.67 23.54 -3.25
CA ALA A 58 -18.01 23.61 -4.66
C ALA A 58 -17.70 22.31 -5.41
N GLN A 59 -16.54 21.69 -5.17
CA GLN A 59 -16.16 20.42 -5.81
C GLN A 59 -17.05 19.25 -5.39
N LEU A 60 -17.45 19.23 -4.12
CA LEU A 60 -18.25 18.16 -3.54
C LEU A 60 -19.76 18.45 -3.58
N ALA A 61 -20.21 19.57 -4.15
CA ALA A 61 -21.63 19.95 -4.19
C ALA A 61 -22.49 18.91 -4.89
N GLY A 62 -21.97 18.27 -5.95
CA GLY A 62 -22.66 17.26 -6.72
C GLY A 62 -22.42 15.81 -6.26
N VAL A 63 -21.65 15.58 -5.20
CA VAL A 63 -21.29 14.21 -4.77
C VAL A 63 -22.36 13.69 -3.81
N ASN A 64 -23.10 12.68 -4.27
CA ASN A 64 -24.20 12.04 -3.54
C ASN A 64 -24.06 10.51 -3.46
N ASP A 65 -23.04 9.94 -4.09
CA ASP A 65 -22.82 8.50 -4.20
C ASP A 65 -21.32 8.20 -4.23
N VAL A 66 -20.96 6.94 -4.00
CA VAL A 66 -19.55 6.49 -3.94
C VAL A 66 -18.86 6.69 -5.28
N LYS A 67 -19.56 6.47 -6.40
CA LYS A 67 -19.00 6.59 -7.75
C LYS A 67 -18.53 8.01 -8.07
N ARG A 68 -19.33 9.02 -7.72
CA ARG A 68 -18.97 10.44 -7.86
C ARG A 68 -17.83 10.81 -6.93
N MET A 69 -17.80 10.26 -5.72
CA MET A 69 -16.67 10.47 -4.80
C MET A 69 -15.36 9.93 -5.41
N GLN A 70 -15.39 8.72 -5.96
CA GLN A 70 -14.24 8.12 -6.63
C GLN A 70 -13.80 8.92 -7.86
N SER A 71 -14.73 9.51 -8.62
CA SER A 71 -14.40 10.39 -9.75
C SER A 71 -13.64 11.64 -9.31
N VAL A 72 -13.99 12.23 -8.16
CA VAL A 72 -13.24 13.35 -7.56
C VAL A 72 -11.87 12.90 -7.11
N ILE A 73 -11.77 11.74 -6.45
CA ILE A 73 -10.48 11.17 -5.99
C ILE A 73 -9.56 10.88 -7.19
N ALA A 74 -10.09 10.35 -8.29
CA ALA A 74 -9.33 10.04 -9.50
C ALA A 74 -8.61 11.28 -10.06
N LEU A 75 -9.29 12.44 -10.12
CA LEU A 75 -8.67 13.69 -10.57
C LEU A 75 -7.45 14.11 -9.73
N TYR A 76 -7.52 13.90 -8.42
CA TYR A 76 -6.40 14.18 -7.52
C TYR A 76 -5.29 13.13 -7.65
N MET A 77 -5.67 11.87 -7.91
CA MET A 77 -4.75 10.77 -8.13
C MET A 77 -3.92 10.99 -9.41
N ASP A 78 -4.57 11.32 -10.53
CA ASP A 78 -3.91 11.63 -11.81
C ASP A 78 -2.82 12.69 -11.62
N GLN A 79 -3.18 13.83 -11.04
CA GLN A 79 -2.25 14.93 -10.82
C GLN A 79 -1.10 14.57 -9.87
N MET A 80 -1.35 13.72 -8.88
CA MET A 80 -0.33 13.29 -7.93
C MET A 80 0.64 12.30 -8.57
N ILE A 81 0.12 11.34 -9.34
CA ILE A 81 0.92 10.37 -10.08
C ILE A 81 1.82 11.11 -11.10
N GLU A 82 1.25 11.98 -11.93
CA GLU A 82 2.02 12.74 -12.93
C GLU A 82 3.13 13.60 -12.33
N LYS A 83 2.92 14.15 -11.11
CA LYS A 83 3.93 14.99 -10.45
C LYS A 83 4.97 14.22 -9.67
N THR A 84 4.66 12.99 -9.24
CA THR A 84 5.50 12.25 -8.30
C THR A 84 6.11 10.98 -8.88
N THR A 85 5.77 10.62 -10.11
CA THR A 85 6.36 9.49 -10.84
C THR A 85 7.01 9.97 -12.13
N SER A 86 8.12 9.37 -12.53
CA SER A 86 8.71 9.60 -13.86
C SER A 86 8.02 8.75 -14.93
N GLN A 87 7.59 7.56 -14.53
CA GLN A 87 6.89 6.61 -15.38
C GLN A 87 6.01 5.73 -14.48
N LEU A 88 4.87 5.32 -15.00
CA LEU A 88 3.99 4.35 -14.37
C LEU A 88 3.66 3.26 -15.40
N THR A 89 3.99 2.00 -15.09
CA THR A 89 3.75 0.86 -15.99
C THR A 89 3.06 -0.29 -15.25
N HIS A 90 2.50 -1.23 -16.01
CA HIS A 90 1.89 -2.43 -15.45
C HIS A 90 2.13 -3.66 -16.35
N SER A 91 1.84 -4.84 -15.82
CA SER A 91 1.89 -6.12 -16.53
C SER A 91 0.88 -7.11 -15.93
N GLY A 92 0.44 -8.10 -16.71
CA GLY A 92 -0.39 -9.22 -16.26
C GLY A 92 -1.88 -8.93 -16.08
N ILE A 93 -2.27 -7.65 -15.97
CA ILE A 93 -3.69 -7.26 -15.85
C ILE A 93 -4.52 -7.66 -17.09
N GLU A 94 -3.87 -7.72 -18.25
CA GLU A 94 -4.44 -8.14 -19.53
C GLU A 94 -4.88 -9.62 -19.54
N HIS A 95 -4.36 -10.44 -18.62
CA HIS A 95 -4.74 -11.85 -18.49
C HIS A 95 -5.95 -12.06 -17.56
N LEU A 96 -6.42 -11.01 -16.90
CA LEU A 96 -7.55 -11.09 -15.98
C LEU A 96 -8.88 -10.89 -16.72
N SER A 97 -9.86 -11.76 -16.44
CA SER A 97 -11.24 -11.59 -16.93
C SER A 97 -11.97 -10.53 -16.13
N LYS A 98 -12.71 -9.65 -16.81
CA LYS A 98 -13.59 -8.62 -16.18
C LYS A 98 -14.94 -9.16 -15.72
N GLU A 99 -15.25 -10.42 -16.00
CA GLU A 99 -16.55 -11.04 -15.68
C GLU A 99 -16.63 -11.52 -14.22
N LYS A 100 -15.50 -11.57 -13.52
CA LYS A 100 -15.39 -11.98 -12.11
C LYS A 100 -14.58 -10.97 -11.31
N ALA A 101 -14.77 -11.02 -10.00
CA ALA A 101 -13.97 -10.24 -9.06
C ALA A 101 -12.81 -11.06 -8.49
N TYR A 102 -11.78 -10.35 -8.04
CA TYR A 102 -10.55 -10.89 -7.48
C TYR A 102 -10.23 -10.28 -6.13
N LEU A 103 -9.52 -11.06 -5.30
CA LEU A 103 -8.78 -10.54 -4.17
C LEU A 103 -7.32 -10.33 -4.58
N PHE A 104 -6.91 -9.07 -4.70
CA PHE A 104 -5.53 -8.67 -4.96
C PHE A 104 -4.73 -8.69 -3.66
N LEU A 105 -3.80 -9.63 -3.54
CA LEU A 105 -2.91 -9.79 -2.39
C LEU A 105 -1.56 -9.14 -2.71
N CYS A 106 -1.32 -7.97 -2.13
CA CYS A 106 -0.25 -7.08 -2.57
C CYS A 106 0.94 -7.09 -1.61
N ASN A 107 2.16 -6.97 -2.13
CA ASN A 107 3.28 -6.50 -1.30
C ASN A 107 2.95 -5.11 -0.76
N HIS A 108 3.56 -4.74 0.37
CA HIS A 108 3.19 -3.49 1.03
C HIS A 108 4.42 -2.70 1.42
N ARG A 109 4.73 -1.65 0.67
CA ARG A 109 5.87 -0.76 0.89
C ARG A 109 5.41 0.65 1.25
N ASP A 110 4.27 1.12 0.77
CA ASP A 110 3.71 2.43 1.13
C ASP A 110 2.29 2.28 1.70
N ILE A 111 1.98 3.03 2.78
CA ILE A 111 0.69 2.92 3.48
C ILE A 111 -0.49 3.20 2.54
N ALA A 112 -0.40 4.25 1.72
CA ALA A 112 -1.52 4.76 0.94
C ALA A 112 -1.34 4.55 -0.56
N MET A 113 -0.09 4.55 -1.04
CA MET A 113 0.18 4.53 -2.48
C MET A 113 0.06 3.15 -3.10
N ASP A 114 0.34 2.07 -2.37
CA ASP A 114 0.19 0.70 -2.91
C ASP A 114 -1.25 0.41 -3.36
N PRO A 115 -2.29 0.54 -2.51
CA PRO A 115 -3.66 0.32 -2.96
C PRO A 115 -4.09 1.35 -4.01
N ALA A 116 -3.55 2.57 -3.95
CA ALA A 116 -3.87 3.62 -4.92
C ALA A 116 -3.38 3.26 -6.33
N PHE A 117 -2.14 2.79 -6.48
CA PHE A 117 -1.59 2.39 -7.78
C PHE A 117 -2.30 1.16 -8.35
N VAL A 118 -2.60 0.15 -7.52
CA VAL A 118 -3.38 -1.01 -7.95
C VAL A 118 -4.77 -0.59 -8.43
N ASN A 119 -5.45 0.26 -7.65
CA ASN A 119 -6.77 0.76 -8.01
C ASN A 119 -6.75 1.60 -9.29
N TYR A 120 -5.69 2.41 -9.48
CA TYR A 120 -5.48 3.20 -10.69
C TYR A 120 -5.35 2.32 -11.93
N MET A 121 -4.50 1.28 -11.87
CA MET A 121 -4.35 0.34 -12.98
C MET A 121 -5.65 -0.37 -13.34
N LEU A 122 -6.38 -0.85 -12.33
CA LEU A 122 -7.66 -1.50 -12.52
C LEU A 122 -8.67 -0.56 -13.20
N TYR A 123 -8.79 0.67 -12.71
CA TYR A 123 -9.68 1.68 -13.28
C TYR A 123 -9.37 1.95 -14.76
N HIS A 124 -8.11 2.17 -15.11
CA HIS A 124 -7.70 2.44 -16.50
C HIS A 124 -7.80 1.21 -17.42
N ALA A 125 -7.66 0.00 -16.87
CA ALA A 125 -7.94 -1.24 -17.58
C ALA A 125 -9.44 -1.55 -17.71
N GLY A 126 -10.32 -0.73 -17.13
CA GLY A 126 -11.79 -0.88 -17.19
C GLY A 126 -12.35 -1.93 -16.24
N PHE A 127 -11.65 -2.23 -15.15
CA PHE A 127 -12.18 -2.98 -14.01
C PHE A 127 -12.86 -2.04 -13.02
N ASP A 128 -13.73 -2.60 -12.18
CA ASP A 128 -14.20 -1.90 -11.00
C ASP A 128 -13.07 -1.70 -9.98
N THR A 129 -13.09 -0.55 -9.31
CA THR A 129 -12.16 -0.21 -8.23
C THR A 129 -12.24 -1.19 -7.05
N VAL A 130 -11.16 -1.32 -6.31
CA VAL A 130 -11.07 -2.22 -5.15
C VAL A 130 -11.75 -1.68 -3.89
N TYR A 131 -12.23 -2.61 -3.08
CA TYR A 131 -12.50 -2.43 -1.65
C TYR A 131 -11.18 -2.64 -0.89
N ILE A 132 -10.78 -1.68 -0.06
CA ILE A 132 -9.42 -1.63 0.51
C ILE A 132 -9.47 -2.03 1.98
N ALA A 133 -8.76 -3.10 2.36
CA ALA A 133 -8.58 -3.45 3.77
C ALA A 133 -7.64 -2.45 4.47
N ILE A 134 -8.14 -1.73 5.48
CA ILE A 134 -7.34 -0.75 6.25
C ILE A 134 -7.35 -1.07 7.76
N GLY A 135 -6.19 -0.99 8.39
CA GLY A 135 -6.06 -1.16 9.84
C GLY A 135 -6.68 -0.02 10.65
N ASP A 136 -7.35 -0.36 11.74
CA ASP A 136 -7.92 0.59 12.72
C ASP A 136 -6.87 1.48 13.40
N ASN A 137 -5.59 1.10 13.38
CA ASN A 137 -4.48 1.89 13.90
C ASN A 137 -4.34 3.27 13.23
N LEU A 138 -4.82 3.42 11.99
CA LEU A 138 -4.83 4.69 11.24
C LEU A 138 -6.08 5.54 11.50
N LEU A 139 -7.11 4.96 12.15
CA LEU A 139 -8.47 5.51 12.21
C LEU A 139 -8.79 6.20 13.54
N LYS A 140 -7.80 6.85 14.15
CA LYS A 140 -7.95 7.46 15.48
C LYS A 140 -8.71 8.78 15.46
N ARG A 141 -8.71 9.48 14.32
CA ARG A 141 -9.46 10.74 14.13
C ARG A 141 -10.74 10.44 13.35
N PRO A 142 -11.93 10.88 13.82
CA PRO A 142 -13.20 10.57 13.17
C PRO A 142 -13.25 10.91 11.68
N PHE A 143 -12.68 12.06 11.28
CA PHE A 143 -12.69 12.46 9.87
C PHE A 143 -11.81 11.57 8.97
N VAL A 144 -10.78 10.91 9.54
CA VAL A 144 -9.94 9.96 8.79
C VAL A 144 -10.73 8.69 8.53
N THR A 145 -11.44 8.19 9.54
CA THR A 145 -12.39 7.07 9.39
C THR A 145 -13.43 7.37 8.33
N ASP A 146 -14.03 8.56 8.38
CA ASP A 146 -15.02 9.00 7.40
C ASP A 146 -14.43 9.00 5.98
N LEU A 147 -13.24 9.58 5.78
CA LEU A 147 -12.59 9.67 4.48
C LEU A 147 -12.23 8.29 3.89
N MET A 148 -11.72 7.38 4.72
CA MET A 148 -11.34 6.03 4.28
C MET A 148 -12.59 5.22 3.90
N ARG A 149 -13.67 5.28 4.71
CA ARG A 149 -14.93 4.58 4.40
C ARG A 149 -15.67 5.17 3.20
N LEU A 150 -15.47 6.45 2.87
CA LEU A 150 -15.95 7.05 1.62
C LEU A 150 -15.20 6.53 0.38
N ASN A 151 -13.95 6.06 0.55
CA ASN A 151 -13.12 5.54 -0.53
C ASN A 151 -13.10 3.99 -0.58
N LYS A 152 -14.27 3.37 -0.36
CA LYS A 152 -14.44 1.90 -0.34
C LYS A 152 -13.50 1.15 0.62
N SER A 153 -12.91 1.81 1.63
CA SER A 153 -12.09 1.12 2.61
C SER A 153 -12.94 0.48 3.71
N PHE A 154 -12.60 -0.76 4.07
CA PHE A 154 -13.21 -1.48 5.19
C PHE A 154 -12.19 -1.78 6.28
N ILE A 155 -12.68 -1.83 7.53
CA ILE A 155 -11.85 -1.76 8.72
C ILE A 155 -11.40 -3.15 9.18
N VAL A 156 -10.09 -3.30 9.37
CA VAL A 156 -9.45 -4.45 10.02
C VAL A 156 -9.12 -4.07 11.46
N LYS A 157 -9.76 -4.73 12.43
CA LYS A 157 -9.57 -4.46 13.87
C LYS A 157 -8.29 -5.16 14.39
N ARG A 158 -7.20 -4.41 14.57
CA ARG A 158 -5.86 -4.98 14.90
C ARG A 158 -5.58 -5.06 16.40
N SER A 159 -6.22 -4.20 17.21
CA SER A 159 -5.92 -4.13 18.65
C SER A 159 -6.59 -5.23 19.49
N LEU A 160 -7.41 -6.10 18.87
CA LEU A 160 -8.15 -7.15 19.56
C LEU A 160 -7.25 -8.34 19.94
N LYS A 161 -7.64 -9.09 20.97
CA LYS A 161 -6.91 -10.27 21.45
C LYS A 161 -7.84 -11.45 21.71
N GLY A 162 -7.28 -12.65 21.65
CA GLY A 162 -7.98 -13.88 22.02
C GLY A 162 -9.26 -14.12 21.20
N ARG A 163 -10.39 -14.32 21.90
CA ARG A 163 -11.67 -14.65 21.27
C ARG A 163 -12.23 -13.52 20.39
N ASP A 164 -11.99 -12.26 20.77
CA ASP A 164 -12.51 -11.12 20.01
C ASP A 164 -11.75 -10.95 18.70
N LEU A 165 -10.43 -11.21 18.71
CA LEU A 165 -9.63 -11.27 17.48
C LEU A 165 -10.17 -12.36 16.56
N LEU A 166 -10.39 -13.57 17.06
CA LEU A 166 -10.92 -14.67 16.25
C LEU A 166 -12.28 -14.34 15.63
N LYS A 167 -13.21 -13.75 16.40
CA LYS A 167 -14.51 -13.32 15.89
C LYS A 167 -14.37 -12.25 14.81
N SER A 168 -13.51 -11.26 15.03
CA SER A 168 -13.25 -10.20 14.05
C SER A 168 -12.60 -10.75 12.78
N SER A 169 -11.67 -11.70 12.89
CA SER A 169 -11.05 -12.37 11.75
C SER A 169 -12.06 -13.21 10.96
N MET A 170 -13.00 -13.89 11.64
CA MET A 170 -14.10 -14.59 10.98
C MET A 170 -14.99 -13.61 10.21
N GLN A 171 -15.44 -12.53 10.86
CA GLN A 171 -16.28 -11.51 10.22
C GLN A 171 -15.57 -10.86 9.01
N LEU A 172 -14.26 -10.64 9.11
CA LEU A 172 -13.45 -10.09 8.03
C LEU A 172 -13.36 -11.06 6.83
N SER A 173 -13.12 -12.34 7.11
CA SER A 173 -13.12 -13.40 6.08
C SER A 173 -14.49 -13.48 5.40
N GLU A 174 -15.58 -13.55 6.18
CA GLU A 174 -16.96 -13.59 5.66
C GLU A 174 -17.25 -12.39 4.75
N TYR A 175 -16.78 -11.20 5.14
CA TYR A 175 -16.99 -10.00 4.35
C TYR A 175 -16.21 -10.00 3.03
N MET A 176 -14.96 -10.47 3.02
CA MET A 176 -14.19 -10.57 1.77
C MET A 176 -14.76 -11.61 0.81
N HIS A 177 -15.22 -12.76 1.31
CA HIS A 177 -15.94 -13.74 0.51
C HIS A 177 -17.22 -13.14 -0.06
N TYR A 178 -18.02 -12.47 0.79
CA TYR A 178 -19.22 -11.75 0.36
C TYR A 178 -18.90 -10.73 -0.76
N LEU A 179 -17.84 -9.94 -0.64
CA LEU A 179 -17.45 -8.98 -1.67
C LEU A 179 -17.11 -9.67 -3.00
N VAL A 180 -16.26 -10.70 -2.99
CA VAL A 180 -15.85 -11.40 -4.21
C VAL A 180 -17.04 -12.11 -4.86
N GLU A 181 -17.90 -12.77 -4.07
CA GLU A 181 -19.14 -13.42 -4.55
C GLU A 181 -20.14 -12.44 -5.16
N ASN A 182 -20.13 -11.18 -4.72
CA ASN A 182 -20.97 -10.10 -5.26
C ASN A 182 -20.23 -9.23 -6.30
N HIS A 183 -19.22 -9.79 -6.97
CA HIS A 183 -18.47 -9.13 -8.04
C HIS A 183 -17.78 -7.82 -7.61
N HIS A 184 -17.25 -7.77 -6.39
CA HIS A 184 -16.45 -6.65 -5.90
C HIS A 184 -15.00 -7.05 -5.69
N ASN A 185 -14.09 -6.34 -6.38
CA ASN A 185 -12.65 -6.54 -6.21
C ASN A 185 -12.20 -6.10 -4.81
N VAL A 186 -11.26 -6.83 -4.22
CA VAL A 186 -10.70 -6.56 -2.89
C VAL A 186 -9.19 -6.35 -3.01
N TRP A 187 -8.66 -5.41 -2.23
CA TRP A 187 -7.21 -5.25 -2.04
C TRP A 187 -6.86 -5.45 -0.57
N ILE A 188 -5.81 -6.24 -0.33
CA ILE A 188 -5.23 -6.44 1.00
C ILE A 188 -3.71 -6.64 0.90
N ALA A 189 -2.98 -6.15 1.90
CA ALA A 189 -1.55 -6.39 2.04
C ALA A 189 -1.26 -7.85 2.46
N GLN A 190 -0.18 -8.42 1.93
CA GLN A 190 0.25 -9.80 2.23
C GLN A 190 0.71 -10.05 3.67
N ARG A 191 0.86 -8.99 4.46
CA ARG A 191 1.25 -9.04 5.87
C ARG A 191 0.74 -7.83 6.66
N GLU A 192 0.77 -7.94 7.99
CA GLU A 192 0.44 -6.81 8.83
C GLU A 192 1.52 -5.71 8.77
N GLY A 193 1.19 -4.62 8.09
CA GLY A 193 2.05 -3.44 7.99
C GLY A 193 3.04 -3.51 6.83
N ARG A 194 3.69 -2.38 6.57
CA ARG A 194 4.58 -2.25 5.41
C ARG A 194 5.98 -2.82 5.66
N ALA A 195 6.60 -3.31 4.61
CA ALA A 195 8.02 -3.62 4.53
C ALA A 195 8.88 -2.38 4.75
N LYS A 196 9.78 -2.48 5.73
CA LYS A 196 10.74 -1.43 6.09
C LYS A 196 12.14 -1.76 5.59
N ASP A 197 12.42 -3.03 5.40
CA ASP A 197 13.66 -3.60 4.90
C ASP A 197 13.57 -4.00 3.43
N GLY A 198 12.44 -3.79 2.76
CA GLY A 198 12.31 -4.17 1.35
C GLY A 198 12.22 -5.68 1.09
N VAL A 199 12.06 -6.49 2.15
CA VAL A 199 11.76 -7.93 2.07
C VAL A 199 10.25 -8.11 2.05
N ASP A 200 9.74 -8.70 0.96
CA ASP A 200 8.32 -8.98 0.77
C ASP A 200 8.05 -10.46 1.02
N CYS A 201 7.57 -10.80 2.22
CA CYS A 201 7.15 -12.16 2.59
C CYS A 201 5.71 -12.14 3.10
N THR A 202 4.94 -13.18 2.79
CA THR A 202 3.53 -13.30 3.15
C THR A 202 3.39 -13.89 4.54
N GLU A 203 2.53 -13.30 5.37
CA GLU A 203 2.20 -13.88 6.66
C GLU A 203 1.16 -15.00 6.49
N THR A 204 1.51 -16.24 6.85
CA THR A 204 0.60 -17.40 6.80
C THR A 204 -0.73 -17.14 7.53
N ALA A 205 -0.72 -16.29 8.56
CA ALA A 205 -1.92 -15.89 9.30
C ALA A 205 -2.96 -15.18 8.43
N ILE A 206 -2.54 -14.40 7.41
CA ILE A 206 -3.45 -13.73 6.48
C ILE A 206 -4.19 -14.77 5.65
N LEU A 207 -3.49 -15.74 5.05
CA LEU A 207 -4.12 -16.79 4.26
C LEU A 207 -5.04 -17.68 5.12
N LYS A 208 -4.62 -18.03 6.33
CA LYS A 208 -5.48 -18.75 7.29
C LYS A 208 -6.72 -17.96 7.70
N MET A 209 -6.62 -16.64 7.81
CA MET A 209 -7.77 -15.77 8.05
C MET A 209 -8.72 -15.79 6.85
N LEU A 210 -8.20 -15.63 5.63
CA LEU A 210 -9.00 -15.66 4.40
C LEU A 210 -9.79 -16.96 4.22
N SER A 211 -9.28 -18.09 4.72
CA SER A 211 -9.98 -19.38 4.63
C SER A 211 -11.08 -19.58 5.69
N MET A 212 -11.21 -18.70 6.69
CA MET A 212 -12.07 -18.96 7.86
C MET A 212 -13.57 -19.07 7.52
N ALA A 213 -14.08 -18.20 6.66
CA ALA A 213 -15.50 -18.17 6.29
C ALA A 213 -15.99 -19.47 5.63
N ARG A 214 -15.09 -20.16 4.94
CA ARG A 214 -15.36 -21.41 4.21
C ARG A 214 -14.56 -22.58 4.76
N ARG A 215 -14.26 -22.58 6.06
CA ARG A 215 -13.43 -23.61 6.70
C ARG A 215 -13.95 -25.05 6.48
N GLY A 216 -15.27 -25.22 6.29
CA GLY A 216 -15.87 -26.51 5.99
C GLY A 216 -15.49 -27.09 4.62
N ASP A 217 -15.09 -26.23 3.67
CA ASP A 217 -14.77 -26.62 2.29
C ASP A 217 -13.31 -27.08 2.12
N GLY A 218 -12.46 -26.83 3.12
CA GLY A 218 -11.00 -26.99 3.03
C GLY A 218 -10.30 -25.66 2.75
N PHE A 219 -9.01 -25.60 3.08
CA PHE A 219 -8.19 -24.38 2.94
C PHE A 219 -8.01 -23.99 1.47
N ALA A 220 -7.68 -24.94 0.61
CA ALA A 220 -7.53 -24.72 -0.83
C ALA A 220 -8.80 -24.19 -1.47
N ALA A 221 -9.93 -24.87 -1.25
CA ALA A 221 -11.22 -24.49 -1.82
C ALA A 221 -11.66 -23.10 -1.34
N ALA A 222 -11.46 -22.79 -0.06
CA ALA A 222 -11.75 -21.47 0.49
C ALA A 222 -10.91 -20.37 -0.19
N LEU A 223 -9.60 -20.56 -0.38
CA LEU A 223 -8.79 -19.53 -1.04
C LEU A 223 -9.04 -19.44 -2.55
N ASN A 224 -9.30 -20.56 -3.22
CA ASN A 224 -9.64 -20.58 -4.65
C ASN A 224 -10.93 -19.79 -4.94
N ALA A 225 -11.90 -19.81 -4.02
CA ALA A 225 -13.14 -19.05 -4.14
C ALA A 225 -12.95 -17.52 -4.13
N LEU A 226 -11.82 -17.03 -3.61
CA LEU A 226 -11.47 -15.61 -3.57
C LEU A 226 -10.78 -15.12 -4.86
N HIS A 227 -10.44 -16.04 -5.78
CA HIS A 227 -9.68 -15.75 -7.00
C HIS A 227 -8.44 -14.89 -6.71
N ILE A 228 -7.62 -15.33 -5.75
CA ILE A 228 -6.50 -14.52 -5.27
C ILE A 228 -5.49 -14.28 -6.39
N VAL A 229 -5.11 -13.02 -6.61
CA VAL A 229 -4.06 -12.61 -7.54
C VAL A 229 -2.96 -11.92 -6.73
N PRO A 230 -1.75 -12.50 -6.64
CA PRO A 230 -0.59 -11.82 -6.05
C PRO A 230 -0.22 -10.57 -6.86
N VAL A 231 0.09 -9.46 -6.20
CA VAL A 231 0.43 -8.19 -6.84
C VAL A 231 1.75 -7.65 -6.30
N SER A 232 2.62 -7.23 -7.20
CA SER A 232 3.89 -6.57 -6.87
C SER A 232 3.85 -5.11 -7.30
N VAL A 233 4.03 -4.21 -6.33
CA VAL A 233 4.30 -2.80 -6.58
C VAL A 233 5.78 -2.55 -6.36
N SER A 234 6.44 -2.10 -7.42
CA SER A 234 7.86 -1.79 -7.43
C SER A 234 8.09 -0.29 -7.60
N TYR A 235 8.93 0.27 -6.74
CA TYR A 235 9.30 1.68 -6.73
C TYR A 235 10.77 1.81 -7.11
N GLU A 236 11.10 2.75 -8.00
CA GLU A 236 12.50 3.15 -8.23
C GLU A 236 13.05 3.91 -7.01
N PHE A 237 12.25 4.80 -6.42
CA PHE A 237 12.54 5.46 -5.17
C PHE A 237 11.37 5.30 -4.21
N ASP A 238 11.63 4.83 -2.98
CA ASP A 238 10.66 4.79 -1.91
C ASP A 238 10.66 6.13 -1.17
N PRO A 239 9.58 6.94 -1.24
CA PRO A 239 9.51 8.23 -0.57
C PRO A 239 9.76 8.15 0.94
N CYS A 240 9.43 7.04 1.57
CA CYS A 240 9.53 6.81 3.00
C CYS A 240 10.82 6.10 3.42
N ASP A 241 11.79 5.89 2.53
CA ASP A 241 13.01 5.13 2.85
C ASP A 241 13.77 5.68 4.06
N ALA A 242 13.98 6.99 4.17
CA ALA A 242 14.65 7.61 5.31
C ALA A 242 13.88 7.38 6.62
N LEU A 243 12.53 7.49 6.59
CA LEU A 243 11.68 7.25 7.76
C LEU A 243 11.72 5.78 8.21
N LYS A 244 11.74 4.86 7.26
CA LYS A 244 11.85 3.42 7.52
C LYS A 244 13.22 3.05 8.06
N ALA A 245 14.28 3.60 7.47
CA ALA A 245 15.65 3.37 7.87
C ALA A 245 15.95 3.91 9.28
N ASP A 246 15.44 5.10 9.63
CA ASP A 246 15.51 5.65 10.98
C ASP A 246 14.81 4.73 12.00
N GLU A 247 13.61 4.23 11.69
CA GLU A 247 12.92 3.29 12.56
C GLU A 247 13.73 1.99 12.76
N LEU A 248 14.28 1.42 11.68
CA LEU A 248 15.09 0.20 11.77
C LEU A 248 16.37 0.44 12.57
N TYR A 249 17.05 1.57 12.35
CA TYR A 249 18.22 1.97 13.10
C TYR A 249 17.92 2.10 14.60
N GLN A 250 16.87 2.84 14.98
CA GLN A 250 16.51 3.00 16.39
C GLN A 250 16.17 1.67 17.07
N LYS A 251 15.53 0.74 16.35
CA LYS A 251 15.30 -0.62 16.88
C LYS A 251 16.60 -1.39 17.06
N ALA A 252 17.52 -1.31 16.09
CA ALA A 252 18.79 -2.00 16.16
C ALA A 252 19.69 -1.45 17.29
N THR A 253 19.68 -0.13 17.54
CA THR A 253 20.55 0.51 18.53
C THR A 253 19.94 0.62 19.93
N HIS A 254 18.64 0.82 20.03
CA HIS A 254 17.95 1.08 21.30
C HIS A 254 16.94 -0.01 21.69
N GLY A 255 16.79 -1.05 20.86
CA GLY A 255 15.86 -2.17 21.10
C GLY A 255 14.37 -1.80 20.94
N ARG A 256 14.04 -0.54 20.67
CA ARG A 256 12.67 -0.05 20.52
C ARG A 256 12.60 1.18 19.64
N TYR A 257 11.44 1.36 19.00
CA TYR A 257 11.05 2.59 18.34
C TYR A 257 9.67 2.99 18.86
N GLN A 258 9.54 4.21 19.40
CA GLN A 258 8.26 4.69 19.89
C GLN A 258 7.48 5.36 18.77
N LYS A 259 6.59 4.60 18.17
CA LYS A 259 5.70 5.09 17.12
C LYS A 259 4.59 5.96 17.73
N ASP A 260 4.43 7.17 17.22
CA ASP A 260 3.30 8.04 17.55
C ASP A 260 2.34 8.20 16.35
N GLU A 261 1.20 8.83 16.57
CA GLU A 261 0.20 9.05 15.50
C GLU A 261 0.70 9.96 14.38
N ARG A 262 1.61 10.87 14.72
CA ARG A 262 2.17 11.81 13.76
C ARG A 262 3.09 11.09 12.80
N SER A 263 3.76 10.01 13.22
CA SER A 263 4.63 9.20 12.36
C SER A 263 3.87 8.52 11.20
N ASP A 264 2.65 8.03 11.43
CA ASP A 264 1.81 7.41 10.40
C ASP A 264 1.28 8.44 9.41
N ILE A 265 0.76 9.56 9.91
CA ILE A 265 0.30 10.68 9.05
C ILE A 265 1.47 11.22 8.24
N HIS A 266 2.64 11.39 8.86
CA HIS A 266 3.84 11.87 8.19
C HIS A 266 4.29 10.91 7.10
N SER A 267 4.24 9.60 7.35
CA SER A 267 4.52 8.60 6.32
C SER A 267 3.54 8.65 5.16
N ILE A 268 2.23 8.75 5.43
CA ILE A 268 1.20 8.84 4.37
C ILE A 268 1.45 10.08 3.50
N VAL A 269 1.68 11.23 4.14
CA VAL A 269 1.95 12.48 3.42
C VAL A 269 3.23 12.36 2.59
N THR A 270 4.30 11.81 3.18
CA THR A 270 5.59 11.62 2.50
C THR A 270 5.45 10.68 1.30
N GLY A 271 4.74 9.55 1.46
CA GLY A 271 4.38 8.64 0.39
C GLY A 271 3.64 9.31 -0.76
N MET A 272 2.63 10.12 -0.44
CA MET A 272 1.83 10.82 -1.45
C MET A 272 2.62 11.86 -2.24
N VAL A 273 3.42 12.70 -1.58
CA VAL A 273 4.08 13.85 -2.23
C VAL A 273 5.52 13.60 -2.68
N GLY A 274 6.19 12.60 -2.13
CA GLY A 274 7.56 12.31 -2.46
C GLY A 274 7.70 11.70 -3.85
N PHE A 275 8.83 12.00 -4.49
CA PHE A 275 9.18 11.47 -5.80
C PHE A 275 9.50 9.97 -5.71
N LYS A 276 8.90 9.20 -6.63
CA LYS A 276 8.90 7.73 -6.66
C LYS A 276 9.71 7.17 -7.82
N GLY A 277 10.11 8.01 -8.77
CA GLY A 277 10.69 7.60 -10.04
C GLY A 277 9.73 6.70 -10.81
N HIS A 278 10.26 5.65 -11.41
CA HIS A 278 9.48 4.65 -12.12
C HIS A 278 8.75 3.72 -11.14
N VAL A 279 7.42 3.67 -11.25
CA VAL A 279 6.57 2.73 -10.53
C VAL A 279 6.05 1.66 -11.49
N HIS A 280 6.16 0.39 -11.10
CA HIS A 280 5.62 -0.75 -11.85
C HIS A 280 4.63 -1.54 -10.98
N VAL A 281 3.45 -1.84 -11.54
CA VAL A 281 2.44 -2.69 -10.90
C VAL A 281 2.27 -3.97 -11.70
N ALA A 282 2.77 -5.08 -11.17
CA ALA A 282 2.65 -6.38 -11.81
C ALA A 282 1.53 -7.20 -11.17
N PHE A 283 0.57 -7.63 -11.97
CA PHE A 283 -0.49 -8.55 -11.57
C PHE A 283 -0.06 -9.98 -11.91
N GLY A 284 0.01 -10.82 -10.89
CA GLY A 284 0.37 -12.23 -11.05
C GLY A 284 -0.72 -13.07 -11.69
N GLU A 285 -0.47 -14.37 -11.76
CA GLU A 285 -1.45 -15.37 -12.12
C GLU A 285 -2.34 -15.69 -10.91
N GLN A 286 -3.63 -15.92 -11.19
CA GLN A 286 -4.56 -16.33 -10.15
C GLN A 286 -4.06 -17.60 -9.46
N LEU A 287 -4.01 -17.60 -8.13
CA LEU A 287 -3.70 -18.78 -7.36
C LEU A 287 -4.72 -19.89 -7.61
N VAL A 288 -4.19 -21.08 -7.87
CA VAL A 288 -4.93 -22.33 -7.89
C VAL A 288 -4.24 -23.27 -6.92
N LEU A 289 -4.92 -23.56 -5.81
CA LEU A 289 -4.43 -24.46 -4.77
C LEU A 289 -5.08 -25.84 -4.92
N GLU A 290 -4.26 -26.89 -4.90
CA GLU A 290 -4.70 -28.29 -4.93
C GLU A 290 -4.57 -28.97 -3.56
N SER A 291 -3.86 -28.34 -2.63
CA SER A 291 -3.56 -28.85 -1.29
C SER A 291 -4.01 -27.87 -0.20
N ASP A 292 -4.37 -28.40 0.95
CA ASP A 292 -4.68 -27.61 2.15
C ASP A 292 -3.41 -27.16 2.91
N ASP A 293 -2.22 -27.25 2.29
CA ASP A 293 -0.96 -26.81 2.87
C ASP A 293 -0.81 -25.28 2.77
N ALA A 294 -0.87 -24.62 3.93
CA ALA A 294 -0.74 -23.18 4.02
C ALA A 294 0.66 -22.68 3.66
N ASP A 295 1.72 -23.47 3.90
CA ASP A 295 3.09 -23.07 3.61
C ASP A 295 3.38 -23.17 2.10
N GLU A 296 2.75 -24.13 1.41
CA GLU A 296 2.75 -24.19 -0.06
C GLU A 296 2.05 -22.98 -0.67
N ALA A 297 0.89 -22.58 -0.11
CA ALA A 297 0.17 -21.39 -0.58
C ALA A 297 0.97 -20.10 -0.37
N VAL A 298 1.61 -19.94 0.81
CA VAL A 298 2.52 -18.81 1.08
C VAL A 298 3.67 -18.79 0.08
N SER A 299 4.34 -19.92 -0.13
CA SER A 299 5.48 -20.02 -1.05
C SER A 299 5.09 -19.67 -2.49
N ARG A 300 3.86 -20.00 -2.92
CA ARG A 300 3.34 -19.61 -4.24
C ARG A 300 3.07 -18.11 -4.35
N VAL A 301 2.53 -17.48 -3.31
CA VAL A 301 2.35 -16.03 -3.26
C VAL A 301 3.71 -15.33 -3.32
N ASP A 302 4.62 -15.72 -2.43
CA ASP A 302 5.92 -15.07 -2.29
C ASP A 302 6.75 -15.19 -3.57
N ARG A 303 6.78 -16.38 -4.19
CA ARG A 303 7.44 -16.57 -5.49
C ARG A 303 6.89 -15.60 -6.54
N GLN A 304 5.57 -15.51 -6.69
CA GLN A 304 4.98 -14.59 -7.67
C GLN A 304 5.29 -13.13 -7.33
N VAL A 305 5.24 -12.74 -6.05
CA VAL A 305 5.53 -11.38 -5.62
C VAL A 305 6.98 -11.00 -5.92
N VAL A 306 7.92 -11.89 -5.59
CA VAL A 306 9.36 -11.69 -5.79
C VAL A 306 9.72 -11.71 -7.27
N ASP A 307 9.19 -12.65 -8.05
CA ASP A 307 9.49 -12.78 -9.49
C ASP A 307 8.91 -11.62 -10.31
N ASN A 308 7.70 -11.17 -9.96
CA ASN A 308 7.03 -10.07 -10.63
C ASN A 308 7.51 -8.69 -10.17
N TYR A 309 8.27 -8.60 -9.07
CA TYR A 309 8.88 -7.34 -8.65
C TYR A 309 9.83 -6.85 -9.75
N ARG A 310 9.59 -5.65 -10.30
CA ARG A 310 10.50 -5.08 -11.29
C ARG A 310 11.74 -4.52 -10.60
N LEU A 311 12.87 -5.20 -10.80
CA LEU A 311 14.17 -4.68 -10.39
C LEU A 311 14.49 -3.40 -11.19
N GLN A 312 14.92 -2.38 -10.47
CA GLN A 312 15.27 -1.07 -11.00
C GLN A 312 16.78 -0.85 -10.80
N ASP A 313 17.33 0.13 -11.51
CA ASP A 313 18.72 0.53 -11.41
C ASP A 313 19.17 0.86 -9.99
N THR A 314 18.28 1.47 -9.18
CA THR A 314 18.53 1.76 -7.76
C THR A 314 18.72 0.48 -6.93
N ASN A 315 18.07 -0.62 -7.29
CA ASN A 315 18.25 -1.91 -6.60
C ASN A 315 19.65 -2.47 -6.87
N TYR A 316 20.08 -2.46 -8.13
CA TYR A 316 21.42 -2.94 -8.50
C TYR A 316 22.54 -2.07 -7.91
N LEU A 317 22.36 -0.74 -7.95
CA LEU A 317 23.29 0.21 -7.34
C LEU A 317 23.43 -0.04 -5.83
N ALA A 318 22.32 -0.30 -5.14
CA ALA A 318 22.33 -0.61 -3.72
C ALA A 318 23.09 -1.90 -3.41
N VAL A 319 22.99 -2.95 -4.25
CA VAL A 319 23.77 -4.19 -4.08
C VAL A 319 25.28 -3.93 -4.26
N HIS A 320 25.67 -3.16 -5.27
CA HIS A 320 27.08 -2.80 -5.48
C HIS A 320 27.66 -2.07 -4.27
N LEU A 321 26.97 -1.03 -3.79
CA LEU A 321 27.39 -0.26 -2.61
C LEU A 321 27.38 -1.09 -1.33
N LEU A 322 26.37 -1.94 -1.14
CA LEU A 322 26.27 -2.81 0.02
C LEU A 322 27.41 -3.84 0.03
N ARG A 323 27.85 -4.34 -1.12
CA ARG A 323 29.00 -5.26 -1.22
C ARG A 323 30.30 -4.60 -0.76
N GLU A 324 30.50 -3.32 -1.08
CA GLU A 324 31.69 -2.58 -0.66
C GLU A 324 31.75 -2.42 0.88
N THR A 325 30.60 -2.22 1.52
CA THR A 325 30.52 -1.97 2.96
C THR A 325 30.30 -3.23 3.81
N GLU A 326 29.56 -4.22 3.27
CA GLU A 326 29.09 -5.42 3.95
C GLU A 326 29.12 -6.64 3.01
N PRO A 327 30.30 -7.09 2.54
CA PRO A 327 30.42 -8.12 1.50
C PRO A 327 29.77 -9.45 1.88
N GLU A 328 29.73 -9.81 3.16
CA GLU A 328 29.10 -11.04 3.66
C GLU A 328 27.56 -11.05 3.48
N SER A 329 26.95 -9.87 3.34
CA SER A 329 25.50 -9.73 3.16
C SER A 329 25.04 -9.93 1.71
N VAL A 330 25.98 -9.98 0.76
CA VAL A 330 25.70 -10.10 -0.68
C VAL A 330 26.17 -11.47 -1.19
N PRO A 331 25.25 -12.41 -1.46
CA PRO A 331 25.61 -13.71 -2.04
C PRO A 331 26.24 -13.54 -3.43
N GLU A 332 27.20 -14.40 -3.78
CA GLU A 332 27.86 -14.34 -5.09
C GLU A 332 26.87 -14.53 -6.25
N ALA A 333 25.80 -15.32 -6.04
CA ALA A 333 24.75 -15.49 -7.02
C ALA A 333 24.00 -14.17 -7.33
N ALA A 334 23.95 -13.21 -6.41
CA ALA A 334 23.36 -11.89 -6.67
C ALA A 334 24.19 -11.07 -7.67
N MET A 335 25.50 -11.28 -7.70
CA MET A 335 26.41 -10.61 -8.63
C MET A 335 26.13 -10.97 -10.09
N SER A 336 25.62 -12.18 -10.33
CA SER A 336 25.27 -12.63 -11.68
C SER A 336 24.08 -11.89 -12.28
N LEU A 337 23.25 -11.26 -11.44
CA LEU A 337 22.10 -10.46 -11.86
C LEU A 337 22.44 -8.98 -12.06
N LEU A 338 23.64 -8.52 -11.66
CA LEU A 338 23.97 -7.10 -11.69
C LEU A 338 24.44 -6.68 -13.08
N PRO A 339 23.87 -5.60 -13.66
CA PRO A 339 24.52 -4.92 -14.76
C PRO A 339 25.86 -4.33 -14.30
N ALA A 340 26.74 -4.02 -15.24
CA ALA A 340 27.95 -3.30 -14.88
C ALA A 340 27.57 -1.93 -14.31
N LEU A 341 28.35 -1.48 -13.32
CA LEU A 341 28.34 -0.09 -12.86
C LEU A 341 28.72 0.91 -13.96
N ALA A 342 28.88 0.55 -15.22
CA ALA A 342 28.98 1.52 -16.33
C ALA A 342 27.61 1.73 -17.00
N ASP A 343 26.73 0.73 -16.93
CA ASP A 343 25.46 0.67 -17.68
C ASP A 343 24.31 1.35 -16.94
N ILE A 344 24.41 1.53 -15.61
CA ILE A 344 23.41 2.26 -14.82
C ILE A 344 23.48 3.75 -15.17
N PRO A 345 22.38 4.44 -15.51
CA PRO A 345 22.40 5.86 -15.88
C PRO A 345 23.05 6.75 -14.81
N LEU A 346 23.93 7.67 -15.22
CA LEU A 346 24.60 8.62 -14.31
C LEU A 346 23.60 9.43 -13.48
N THR A 347 22.50 9.87 -14.10
CA THR A 347 21.43 10.61 -13.41
C THR A 347 20.82 9.83 -12.25
N THR A 348 20.65 8.52 -12.40
CA THR A 348 20.10 7.65 -11.34
C THR A 348 21.11 7.50 -10.21
N ARG A 349 22.40 7.34 -10.53
CA ARG A 349 23.48 7.28 -9.53
C ARG A 349 23.58 8.56 -8.72
N ASP A 350 23.66 9.70 -9.40
CA ASP A 350 23.78 11.01 -8.75
C ASP A 350 22.57 11.28 -7.85
N THR A 351 21.36 10.92 -8.30
CA THR A 351 20.12 11.08 -7.52
C THR A 351 20.12 10.17 -6.29
N PHE A 352 20.50 8.90 -6.45
CA PHE A 352 20.54 7.93 -5.35
C PHE A 352 21.63 8.29 -4.33
N GLU A 353 22.81 8.71 -4.80
CA GLU A 353 23.90 9.15 -3.94
C GLU A 353 23.52 10.43 -3.18
N ALA A 354 22.96 11.43 -3.84
CA ALA A 354 22.47 12.64 -3.18
C ALA A 354 21.43 12.32 -2.10
N ARG A 355 20.58 11.32 -2.34
CA ARG A 355 19.60 10.83 -1.36
C ARG A 355 20.26 10.18 -0.15
N LEU A 356 21.29 9.35 -0.35
CA LEU A 356 22.08 8.77 0.74
C LEU A 356 22.88 9.83 1.51
N GLN A 357 23.41 10.84 0.83
CA GLN A 357 24.15 11.93 1.45
C GLN A 357 23.26 12.86 2.28
N ALA A 358 21.98 13.00 1.91
CA ALA A 358 21.01 13.83 2.62
C ALA A 358 20.55 13.27 3.98
N VAL A 359 20.86 12.00 4.27
CA VAL A 359 20.49 11.35 5.54
C VAL A 359 21.69 11.14 6.45
N ASP A 360 21.40 10.90 7.73
CA ASP A 360 22.39 10.53 8.74
C ASP A 360 23.17 9.27 8.31
N ALA A 361 24.50 9.29 8.49
CA ALA A 361 25.37 8.20 8.08
C ALA A 361 24.99 6.85 8.73
N ASN A 362 24.43 6.88 9.93
CA ASN A 362 24.04 5.68 10.68
C ASN A 362 22.84 4.95 10.06
N ILE A 363 21.99 5.65 9.30
CA ILE A 363 20.80 5.04 8.67
C ILE A 363 21.05 4.60 7.23
N ARG A 364 22.17 5.01 6.61
CA ARG A 364 22.53 4.64 5.23
C ARG A 364 22.58 3.13 4.98
N PRO A 365 23.17 2.29 5.86
CA PRO A 365 23.18 0.84 5.64
C PRO A 365 21.78 0.24 5.56
N PHE A 366 20.82 0.78 6.33
CA PHE A 366 19.42 0.33 6.30
C PHE A 366 18.71 0.73 5.01
N ILE A 367 19.02 1.91 4.46
CA ILE A 367 18.54 2.30 3.12
C ILE A 367 19.13 1.36 2.07
N LEU A 368 20.46 1.14 2.07
CA LEU A 368 21.11 0.25 1.11
C LEU A 368 20.50 -1.15 1.12
N ARG A 369 20.34 -1.76 2.31
CA ARG A 369 19.68 -3.07 2.45
C ARG A 369 18.24 -3.05 1.92
N MET A 370 17.48 -1.98 2.18
CA MET A 370 16.10 -1.85 1.68
C MET A 370 16.00 -1.91 0.15
N TYR A 371 16.93 -1.25 -0.55
CA TYR A 371 16.96 -1.27 -2.02
C TYR A 371 17.64 -2.53 -2.57
N ALA A 372 18.58 -3.15 -1.85
CA ALA A 372 19.26 -4.37 -2.28
C ALA A 372 18.37 -5.62 -2.14
N ASN A 373 17.55 -5.69 -1.09
CA ASN A 373 16.76 -6.88 -0.74
C ASN A 373 15.86 -7.43 -1.86
N PRO A 374 15.23 -6.64 -2.74
CA PRO A 374 14.54 -7.19 -3.92
C PRO A 374 15.42 -8.09 -4.80
N VAL A 375 16.70 -7.71 -5.01
CA VAL A 375 17.66 -8.54 -5.76
C VAL A 375 18.03 -9.78 -4.96
N LEU A 376 18.29 -9.62 -3.65
CA LEU A 376 18.69 -10.72 -2.78
C LEU A 376 17.58 -11.77 -2.64
N SER A 377 16.32 -11.35 -2.49
CA SER A 377 15.15 -12.23 -2.44
C SER A 377 15.00 -13.04 -3.72
N ARG A 378 15.20 -12.42 -4.90
CA ARG A 378 15.15 -13.13 -6.19
C ARG A 378 16.17 -14.27 -6.27
N VAL A 379 17.36 -14.04 -5.74
CA VAL A 379 18.47 -15.02 -5.79
C VAL A 379 18.25 -16.15 -4.80
N GLN A 380 17.68 -15.84 -3.65
CA GLN A 380 17.43 -16.80 -2.58
C GLN A 380 16.18 -17.67 -2.86
N ASN A 381 15.44 -17.41 -3.95
CA ASN A 381 14.14 -18.01 -4.23
C ASN A 381 13.19 -17.94 -3.02
N LEU A 382 13.26 -16.81 -2.30
CA LEU A 382 12.33 -16.52 -1.21
C LEU A 382 10.92 -16.28 -1.74
#